data_AF-A0A3M1I3U9-F1
#
_entry.id   AF-A0A3M1I3U9-F1
#
_cell.length_a   1.000
_cell.length_b   1.000
_cell.length_c   1.000
_cell.angle_alpha   90.00
_cell.angle_beta   90.00
_cell.angle_gamma   90.00
#
_symmetry.space_group_name_H-M   'P 1'
#
loop_
_entity.id
_entity.type
_entity.pdbx_description
1 polymer ?
#
loop_
_entity_poly.entity_id
_entity_poly.type
_entity_poly.pdbx_seq_one_letter_code
_entity_poly.pdbx_strand_id
1 'polypeptide(L)'
;MKVRNVIENTLNILPNVADMALRNPKVALELLPSAFEGFVLEEGREHDHMEIQNKCPTTYTWTYEDMNEQSDYGKIYSVAKRRQWNAEDLSWDTDVDPLNLEKAVIPEQLLPVYGTELYPKENRARGQIMHSAAAWLLSQLLHGEQGALHVSCQTVEVNPQMQGKLYGATQVMDEARHVEVFYRYLNEKLDKLYTVDDNLFT
;
A
#
# COMPACT_ATOMS: atom_id res chain seq x y z
N MET A 1 -21.14 3.90 24.54
CA MET A 1 -19.75 4.08 24.07
C MET A 1 -19.70 4.68 22.66
N LYS A 2 -20.36 4.10 21.63
CA LYS A 2 -20.40 4.64 20.24
C LYS A 2 -20.77 6.12 20.11
N VAL A 3 -21.84 6.60 20.73
CA VAL A 3 -22.30 8.01 20.63
C VAL A 3 -21.28 9.03 21.17
N ARG A 4 -20.51 8.64 22.20
CA ARG A 4 -19.50 9.53 22.80
C ARG A 4 -18.27 9.65 21.89
N ASN A 5 -17.84 8.56 21.25
CA ASN A 5 -16.76 8.58 20.27
C ASN A 5 -17.13 9.40 19.02
N VAL A 6 -18.37 9.28 18.53
CA VAL A 6 -18.83 10.08 17.37
C VAL A 6 -18.79 11.58 17.69
N ILE A 7 -19.23 11.99 18.88
CA ILE A 7 -19.20 13.40 19.30
C ILE A 7 -17.76 13.90 19.49
N GLU A 8 -16.89 13.11 20.15
CA GLU A 8 -15.48 13.47 20.35
C GLU A 8 -14.72 13.54 19.01
N ASN A 9 -14.94 12.61 18.08
CA ASN A 9 -14.33 12.63 16.75
C ASN A 9 -14.82 13.82 15.92
N THR A 10 -16.13 14.06 15.88
CA THR A 10 -16.71 15.20 15.13
C THR A 10 -16.14 16.54 15.64
N LEU A 11 -16.00 16.69 16.96
CA LEU A 11 -15.44 17.91 17.57
C LEU A 11 -13.95 18.11 17.26
N ASN A 12 -13.18 17.05 17.03
CA ASN A 12 -11.75 17.13 16.71
C ASN A 12 -11.47 17.48 15.24
N ILE A 13 -12.41 17.21 14.34
CA ILE A 13 -12.23 17.39 12.88
C ILE A 13 -12.76 18.74 12.40
N LEU A 14 -13.83 19.23 13.04
CA LEU A 14 -14.44 20.52 12.74
C LEU A 14 -13.43 21.69 12.65
N PRO A 15 -12.41 21.80 13.53
CA PRO A 15 -11.40 22.87 13.43
C PRO A 15 -10.52 22.75 12.18
N ASN A 16 -10.12 21.54 11.81
CA ASN A 16 -9.24 21.30 10.65
C ASN A 16 -9.98 21.50 9.32
N VAL A 17 -11.23 21.03 9.25
CA VAL A 17 -12.09 21.24 8.08
C VAL A 17 -12.48 22.72 7.95
N ALA A 18 -12.72 23.42 9.05
CA ALA A 18 -12.97 24.86 9.04
C ALA A 18 -11.74 25.65 8.56
N ASP A 19 -10.53 25.32 9.02
CA ASP A 19 -9.29 25.95 8.54
C ASP A 19 -9.05 25.64 7.04
N MET A 20 -9.34 24.41 6.60
CA MET A 20 -9.25 24.02 5.20
C MET A 20 -10.27 24.75 4.33
N ALA A 21 -11.51 24.91 4.81
CA ALA A 21 -12.56 25.67 4.12
C ALA A 21 -12.24 27.15 4.01
N LEU A 22 -11.56 27.72 5.01
CA LEU A 22 -11.07 29.10 4.97
C LEU A 22 -9.94 29.30 3.96
N ARG A 23 -9.07 28.30 3.77
CA ARG A 23 -7.95 28.37 2.81
C ARG A 23 -8.36 28.03 1.39
N ASN A 24 -9.18 26.98 1.20
CA ASN A 24 -9.68 26.56 -0.09
C ASN A 24 -11.05 25.84 0.05
N PRO A 25 -12.17 26.56 -0.13
CA PRO A 25 -13.49 25.99 0.08
C PRO A 25 -13.85 24.88 -0.91
N LYS A 26 -13.23 24.85 -2.09
CA LYS A 26 -13.46 23.80 -3.10
C LYS A 26 -12.83 22.47 -2.66
N VAL A 27 -11.57 22.52 -2.20
CA VAL A 27 -10.87 21.35 -1.68
C VAL A 27 -11.53 20.84 -0.40
N ALA A 28 -11.97 21.76 0.47
CA ALA A 28 -12.74 21.39 1.65
C ALA A 28 -14.04 20.65 1.30
N LEU A 29 -14.75 21.10 0.27
CA LEU A 29 -15.98 20.45 -0.20
C LEU A 29 -15.72 19.07 -0.83
N GLU A 30 -14.59 18.88 -1.51
CA GLU A 30 -14.22 17.61 -2.13
C GLU A 30 -13.79 16.55 -1.09
N LEU A 31 -13.17 16.97 0.02
CA LEU A 31 -12.72 16.08 1.11
C LEU A 31 -13.74 15.89 2.23
N LEU A 32 -14.74 16.76 2.32
CA LEU A 32 -15.81 16.69 3.33
C LEU A 32 -16.59 15.35 3.33
N PRO A 33 -16.97 14.79 2.17
CA PRO A 33 -17.70 13.52 2.10
C PRO A 33 -16.88 12.37 2.66
N SER A 34 -15.61 12.23 2.23
CA SER A 34 -14.73 11.17 2.69
C SER A 34 -14.43 11.32 4.19
N ALA A 35 -14.18 12.54 4.67
CA ALA A 35 -13.91 12.77 6.08
C ALA A 35 -15.13 12.44 6.95
N PHE A 36 -16.34 12.72 6.47
CA PHE A 36 -17.56 12.36 7.16
C PHE A 36 -17.79 10.84 7.17
N GLU A 37 -17.60 10.16 6.04
CA GLU A 37 -17.70 8.70 5.94
C GLU A 37 -16.68 7.99 6.85
N GLY A 38 -15.42 8.40 6.83
CA GLY A 38 -14.37 7.77 7.63
C GLY A 38 -14.47 8.07 9.13
N PHE A 39 -14.70 9.32 9.54
CA PHE A 39 -14.65 9.70 10.96
C PHE A 39 -15.99 9.66 11.70
N VAL A 40 -17.11 9.86 11.00
CA VAL A 40 -18.44 9.93 11.61
C VAL A 40 -19.19 8.63 11.40
N LEU A 41 -19.18 8.08 10.19
CA LEU A 41 -19.87 6.83 9.88
C LEU A 41 -19.05 5.59 10.27
N GLU A 42 -17.71 5.70 10.33
CA GLU A 42 -16.80 4.56 10.57
C GLU A 42 -17.07 3.38 9.60
N GLU A 43 -17.65 3.66 8.41
CA GLU A 43 -18.14 2.62 7.48
C GLU A 43 -17.03 1.73 6.90
N GLY A 44 -15.77 2.20 6.95
CA GLY A 44 -14.60 1.39 6.63
C GLY A 44 -14.35 0.19 7.57
N ARG A 45 -15.03 0.14 8.74
CA ARG A 45 -14.85 -0.92 9.76
C ARG A 45 -15.85 -2.08 9.69
N GLU A 46 -17.00 -1.92 9.05
CA GLU A 46 -18.08 -2.92 9.17
C GLU A 46 -17.96 -4.09 8.18
N HIS A 47 -17.09 -4.01 7.17
CA HIS A 47 -16.99 -5.00 6.10
C HIS A 47 -15.54 -5.41 5.82
N ASP A 48 -15.30 -6.72 5.61
CA ASP A 48 -13.99 -7.27 5.22
C ASP A 48 -13.54 -6.85 3.81
N HIS A 49 -14.34 -6.03 3.12
CA HIS A 49 -14.09 -5.55 1.76
C HIS A 49 -14.79 -4.22 1.53
N MET A 50 -14.21 -3.40 0.64
CA MET A 50 -14.80 -2.15 0.17
C MET A 50 -15.32 -2.34 -1.27
N GLU A 51 -16.58 -1.99 -1.51
CA GLU A 51 -17.13 -1.95 -2.86
C GLU A 51 -16.66 -0.69 -3.60
N ILE A 52 -15.81 -0.87 -4.61
CA ILE A 52 -15.35 0.23 -5.46
C ILE A 52 -16.21 0.28 -6.72
N GLN A 53 -16.99 1.35 -6.87
CA GLN A 53 -17.76 1.62 -8.09
C GLN A 53 -16.81 1.99 -9.23
N ASN A 54 -16.55 1.03 -10.13
CA ASN A 54 -15.60 1.23 -11.21
C ASN A 54 -16.29 1.73 -12.50
N LYS A 55 -15.89 2.91 -12.99
CA LYS A 55 -16.35 3.50 -14.27
C LYS A 55 -15.30 3.46 -15.38
N CYS A 56 -14.29 2.61 -15.23
CA CYS A 56 -13.17 2.53 -16.18
C CYS A 56 -13.64 2.02 -17.55
N PRO A 57 -13.23 2.65 -18.67
CA PRO A 57 -13.59 2.18 -20.00
C PRO A 57 -12.89 0.84 -20.31
N THR A 58 -13.65 -0.20 -20.63
CA THR A 58 -13.07 -1.47 -21.08
C THR A 58 -12.81 -1.44 -22.58
N THR A 59 -11.57 -1.75 -22.98
CA THR A 59 -11.17 -1.84 -24.38
C THR A 59 -10.86 -3.27 -24.77
N TYR A 60 -11.59 -3.80 -25.76
CA TYR A 60 -11.28 -5.09 -26.39
C TYR A 60 -10.57 -4.88 -27.72
N THR A 61 -9.35 -5.40 -27.85
CA THR A 61 -8.47 -5.16 -29.01
C THR A 61 -8.49 -6.35 -29.95
N TRP A 62 -8.90 -6.13 -31.21
CA TRP A 62 -8.96 -7.15 -32.27
C TRP A 62 -7.71 -7.21 -33.15
N THR A 63 -6.78 -6.27 -32.97
CA THR A 63 -5.56 -6.13 -33.77
C THR A 63 -4.34 -6.59 -32.99
N TYR A 64 -3.42 -7.28 -33.67
CA TYR A 64 -2.19 -7.83 -33.10
C TYR A 64 -0.93 -7.35 -33.85
N GLU A 65 -1.11 -6.47 -34.84
CA GLU A 65 -0.04 -5.95 -35.70
C GLU A 65 0.98 -5.08 -34.94
N ASP A 66 0.57 -4.56 -33.78
CA ASP A 66 1.39 -3.78 -32.87
C ASP A 66 2.31 -4.63 -31.99
N MET A 67 2.32 -5.97 -32.14
CA MET A 67 3.18 -6.91 -31.39
C MET A 67 4.66 -6.89 -31.82
N ASN A 68 5.24 -5.71 -32.06
CA ASN A 68 6.67 -5.55 -32.34
C ASN A 68 7.51 -5.59 -31.05
N GLU A 69 8.31 -6.63 -30.83
CA GLU A 69 9.19 -6.77 -29.65
C GLU A 69 10.21 -5.64 -29.47
N GLN A 70 10.52 -4.88 -30.54
CA GLN A 70 11.45 -3.75 -30.49
C GLN A 70 10.81 -2.43 -30.03
N SER A 71 9.48 -2.38 -29.86
CA SER A 71 8.82 -1.24 -29.25
C SER A 71 9.22 -1.08 -27.78
N ASP A 72 8.89 0.05 -27.16
CA ASP A 72 9.18 0.27 -25.74
C ASP A 72 8.42 -0.73 -24.85
N TYR A 73 7.14 -0.98 -25.12
CA TYR A 73 6.35 -2.00 -24.41
C TYR A 73 6.87 -3.41 -24.64
N GLY A 74 7.28 -3.75 -25.86
CA GLY A 74 7.82 -5.07 -26.20
C GLY A 74 9.11 -5.38 -25.45
N LYS A 75 10.00 -4.39 -25.32
CA LYS A 75 11.26 -4.52 -24.56
C LYS A 75 11.00 -4.76 -23.07
N ILE A 76 10.17 -3.93 -22.44
CA ILE A 76 9.91 -4.04 -21.00
C ILE A 76 9.11 -5.30 -20.67
N TYR A 77 8.16 -5.69 -21.51
CA TYR A 77 7.46 -6.98 -21.40
C TYR A 77 8.43 -8.17 -21.46
N SER A 78 9.36 -8.15 -22.43
CA SER A 78 10.36 -9.21 -22.58
C SER A 78 11.32 -9.29 -21.39
N VAL A 79 11.63 -8.17 -20.75
CA VAL A 79 12.42 -8.14 -19.51
C VAL A 79 11.61 -8.69 -18.34
N ALA A 80 10.39 -8.18 -18.13
CA ALA A 80 9.51 -8.58 -17.04
C ALA A 80 9.22 -10.08 -17.08
N LYS A 81 8.87 -10.63 -18.25
CA LYS A 81 8.62 -12.06 -18.45
C LYS A 81 9.83 -12.95 -18.13
N ARG A 82 11.05 -12.50 -18.45
CA ARG A 82 12.29 -13.27 -18.20
C ARG A 82 12.77 -13.19 -16.76
N ARG A 83 12.37 -12.13 -16.03
CA ARG A 83 12.78 -11.86 -14.65
C ARG A 83 11.70 -12.22 -13.63
N GLN A 84 10.73 -13.04 -14.03
CA GLN A 84 9.75 -13.61 -13.13
C GLN A 84 10.45 -14.49 -12.08
N TRP A 85 9.89 -14.53 -10.88
CA TRP A 85 10.39 -15.29 -9.75
C TRP A 85 9.22 -15.91 -8.98
N ASN A 86 9.44 -16.97 -8.22
CA ASN A 86 8.39 -17.56 -7.39
C ASN A 86 8.61 -17.12 -5.92
N ALA A 87 7.55 -16.70 -5.25
CA ALA A 87 7.56 -16.38 -3.84
C ALA A 87 8.08 -17.56 -3.00
N GLU A 88 7.71 -18.79 -3.37
CA GLU A 88 8.12 -20.02 -2.67
C GLU A 88 9.63 -20.31 -2.78
N ASP A 89 10.30 -19.81 -3.83
CA ASP A 89 11.71 -20.09 -4.08
C ASP A 89 12.65 -19.23 -3.20
N LEU A 90 12.12 -18.25 -2.47
CA LEU A 90 12.91 -17.50 -1.49
C LEU A 90 13.34 -18.42 -0.34
N SER A 91 14.50 -18.13 0.25
CA SER A 91 15.05 -18.88 1.40
C SER A 91 14.31 -18.57 2.70
N TRP A 92 13.05 -19.00 2.79
CA TRP A 92 12.17 -18.80 3.94
C TRP A 92 12.64 -19.52 5.21
N ASP A 93 13.62 -20.41 5.12
CA ASP A 93 14.29 -21.02 6.27
C ASP A 93 15.30 -20.09 6.96
N THR A 94 15.64 -18.95 6.33
CA THR A 94 16.55 -17.95 6.91
C THR A 94 16.00 -17.43 8.24
N ASP A 95 16.81 -17.54 9.29
CA ASP A 95 16.49 -16.99 10.61
C ASP A 95 16.56 -15.46 10.61
N VAL A 96 15.48 -14.83 11.04
CA VAL A 96 15.33 -13.38 11.11
C VAL A 96 14.92 -13.03 12.53
N ASP A 97 15.86 -12.48 13.30
CA ASP A 97 15.56 -11.87 14.60
C ASP A 97 15.25 -10.38 14.38
N PRO A 98 13.98 -9.96 14.47
CA PRO A 98 13.59 -8.57 14.22
C PRO A 98 14.13 -7.58 15.26
N LEU A 99 14.62 -8.06 16.40
CA LEU A 99 15.23 -7.24 17.45
C LEU A 99 16.75 -7.12 17.31
N ASN A 100 17.35 -7.85 16.37
CA ASN A 100 18.79 -7.83 16.13
C ASN A 100 19.21 -6.56 15.38
N LEU A 101 19.90 -5.66 16.07
CA LEU A 101 20.39 -4.39 15.51
C LEU A 101 21.55 -4.56 14.52
N GLU A 102 22.33 -5.63 14.60
CA GLU A 102 23.44 -5.89 13.65
C GLU A 102 22.91 -6.37 12.30
N LYS A 103 21.73 -6.98 12.29
CA LYS A 103 21.03 -7.50 11.10
C LYS A 103 19.64 -6.87 10.98
N ALA A 104 19.57 -5.55 11.19
CA ALA A 104 18.30 -4.84 11.12
C ALA A 104 17.65 -5.00 9.74
N VAL A 105 16.34 -5.28 9.73
CA VAL A 105 15.54 -5.48 8.50
C VAL A 105 15.53 -4.23 7.64
N ILE A 106 15.54 -3.05 8.28
CA ILE A 106 15.64 -1.76 7.62
C ILE A 106 16.82 -0.97 8.21
N PRO A 107 17.42 -0.03 7.46
CA PRO A 107 18.42 0.87 8.01
C PRO A 107 17.87 1.73 9.14
N GLU A 108 18.62 1.87 10.23
CA GLU A 108 18.25 2.65 11.41
C GLU A 108 18.00 4.15 11.08
N GLN A 109 18.68 4.64 10.05
CA GLN A 109 18.58 6.00 9.54
C GLN A 109 17.20 6.32 8.92
N LEU A 110 16.39 5.29 8.62
CA LEU A 110 15.01 5.50 8.15
C LEU A 110 14.06 5.89 9.29
N LEU A 111 14.46 5.72 10.55
CA LEU A 111 13.67 6.20 11.67
C LEU A 111 13.73 7.74 11.74
N PRO A 112 12.60 8.44 11.78
CA PRO A 112 12.59 9.91 11.88
C PRO A 112 13.30 10.45 13.13
N VAL A 113 13.32 9.68 14.20
CA VAL A 113 13.96 10.04 15.47
C VAL A 113 15.46 9.71 15.50
N TYR A 114 16.00 9.02 14.50
CA TYR A 114 17.40 8.61 14.50
C TYR A 114 18.34 9.81 14.61
N GLY A 115 19.35 9.71 15.48
CA GLY A 115 20.31 10.79 15.75
C GLY A 115 19.79 11.94 16.62
N THR A 116 18.50 11.92 17.01
CA THR A 116 17.93 12.90 17.95
C THR A 116 18.03 12.42 19.40
N GLU A 117 17.82 13.32 20.37
CA GLU A 117 17.76 12.95 21.79
C GLU A 117 16.60 12.01 22.14
N LEU A 118 15.58 11.95 21.29
CA LEU A 118 14.43 11.03 21.44
C LEU A 118 14.80 9.59 21.04
N TYR A 119 15.92 9.39 20.36
CA TYR A 119 16.35 8.06 19.96
C TYR A 119 16.78 7.24 21.19
N PRO A 120 16.26 6.03 21.41
CA PRO A 120 16.60 5.26 22.60
C PRO A 120 18.09 4.94 22.66
N LYS A 121 18.68 5.06 23.85
CA LYS A 121 20.09 4.70 24.09
C LYS A 121 20.29 3.22 24.37
N GLU A 122 19.27 2.56 24.92
CA GLU A 122 19.32 1.14 25.27
C GLU A 122 19.03 0.27 24.04
N ASN A 123 19.88 -0.73 23.79
CA ASN A 123 19.74 -1.62 22.63
C ASN A 123 18.40 -2.36 22.58
N ARG A 124 17.83 -2.74 23.72
CA ARG A 124 16.52 -3.40 23.77
C ARG A 124 15.42 -2.49 23.21
N ALA A 125 15.37 -1.25 23.70
CA ALA A 125 14.39 -0.26 23.24
C ALA A 125 14.60 0.09 21.77
N ARG A 126 15.86 0.21 21.32
CA ARG A 126 16.21 0.40 19.90
C ARG A 126 15.67 -0.74 19.04
N GLY A 127 15.91 -1.99 19.43
CA GLY A 127 15.43 -3.17 18.70
C GLY A 127 13.91 -3.19 18.57
N GLN A 128 13.18 -2.83 19.63
CA GLN A 128 11.71 -2.76 19.61
C GLN A 128 11.17 -1.69 18.64
N ILE A 129 11.78 -0.50 18.62
CA ILE A 129 11.39 0.55 17.68
C ILE A 129 11.74 0.14 16.25
N MET A 130 12.93 -0.44 16.03
CA MET A 130 13.35 -0.94 14.72
C MET A 130 12.41 -2.01 14.16
N HIS A 131 12.07 -3.02 14.98
CA HIS A 131 11.09 -4.04 14.61
C HIS A 131 9.75 -3.43 14.25
N SER A 132 9.25 -2.51 15.08
CA SER A 132 7.96 -1.85 14.85
C SER A 132 7.97 -1.02 13.58
N ALA A 133 9.04 -0.30 13.30
CA ALA A 133 9.17 0.51 12.09
C ALA A 133 9.33 -0.36 10.84
N ALA A 134 10.09 -1.44 10.90
CA ALA A 134 10.20 -2.40 9.80
C ALA A 134 8.84 -3.04 9.48
N ALA A 135 8.14 -3.56 10.50
CA ALA A 135 6.81 -4.12 10.34
C ALA A 135 5.81 -3.07 9.80
N TRP A 136 5.87 -1.84 10.29
CA TRP A 136 5.00 -0.76 9.81
C TRP A 136 5.27 -0.45 8.33
N LEU A 137 6.54 -0.24 7.95
CA LEU A 137 6.93 0.07 6.58
C LEU A 137 6.51 -1.05 5.61
N LEU A 138 6.82 -2.30 5.95
CA LEU A 138 6.47 -3.44 5.12
C LEU A 138 4.94 -3.65 5.04
N SER A 139 4.19 -3.29 6.10
CA SER A 139 2.73 -3.27 6.03
C SER A 139 2.22 -2.21 5.05
N GLN A 140 2.83 -1.02 5.02
CA GLN A 140 2.46 0.01 4.04
C GLN A 140 2.76 -0.43 2.61
N LEU A 141 3.88 -1.13 2.39
CA LEU A 141 4.17 -1.76 1.09
C LEU A 141 3.08 -2.78 0.76
N LEU A 142 2.78 -3.74 1.64
CA LEU A 142 1.71 -4.73 1.41
C LEU A 142 0.38 -4.09 0.95
N HIS A 143 -0.09 -3.06 1.67
CA HIS A 143 -1.34 -2.36 1.33
C HIS A 143 -1.22 -1.60 0.00
N GLY A 144 -0.06 -0.99 -0.25
CA GLY A 144 0.27 -0.35 -1.52
C GLY A 144 0.24 -1.33 -2.69
N GLU A 145 0.84 -2.52 -2.55
CA GLU A 145 0.87 -3.55 -3.58
C GLU A 145 -0.52 -4.11 -3.87
N GLN A 146 -1.39 -4.23 -2.86
CA GLN A 146 -2.80 -4.57 -3.08
C GLN A 146 -3.51 -3.52 -3.95
N GLY A 147 -3.23 -2.22 -3.72
CA GLY A 147 -3.73 -1.14 -4.57
C GLY A 147 -3.13 -1.17 -5.98
N ALA A 148 -1.82 -1.37 -6.09
CA ALA A 148 -1.11 -1.47 -7.36
C ALA A 148 -1.59 -2.66 -8.20
N LEU A 149 -1.91 -3.79 -7.56
CA LEU A 149 -2.56 -4.94 -8.19
C LEU A 149 -3.89 -4.55 -8.84
N HIS A 150 -4.74 -3.82 -8.11
CA HIS A 150 -6.02 -3.34 -8.64
C HIS A 150 -5.82 -2.40 -9.84
N VAL A 151 -4.93 -1.42 -9.72
CA VAL A 151 -4.61 -0.45 -10.79
C VAL A 151 -3.99 -1.15 -12.01
N SER A 152 -3.17 -2.19 -11.80
CA SER A 152 -2.58 -2.98 -12.88
C SER A 152 -3.66 -3.72 -13.68
N CYS A 153 -4.66 -4.30 -12.99
CA CYS A 153 -5.82 -4.91 -13.65
C CYS A 153 -6.57 -3.87 -14.51
N GLN A 154 -6.86 -2.69 -13.95
CA GLN A 154 -7.52 -1.61 -14.70
C GLN A 154 -6.71 -1.13 -15.90
N THR A 155 -5.38 -1.05 -15.77
CA THR A 155 -4.49 -0.65 -16.87
C THR A 155 -4.57 -1.64 -18.03
N VAL A 156 -4.66 -2.94 -17.74
CA VAL A 156 -4.90 -3.97 -18.77
C VAL A 156 -6.25 -3.78 -19.44
N GLU A 157 -7.30 -3.52 -18.67
CA GLU A 157 -8.66 -3.32 -19.19
C GLU A 157 -8.77 -2.13 -20.16
N VAL A 158 -8.21 -0.97 -19.79
CA VAL A 158 -8.36 0.26 -20.58
C VAL A 158 -7.47 0.32 -21.81
N ASN A 159 -6.30 -0.31 -21.79
CA ASN A 159 -5.27 -0.06 -22.78
C ASN A 159 -5.70 -0.56 -24.17
N PRO A 160 -5.75 0.30 -25.21
CA PRO A 160 -6.15 -0.11 -26.55
C PRO A 160 -5.07 -0.90 -27.30
N GLN A 161 -3.81 -0.81 -26.89
CA GLN A 161 -2.67 -1.46 -27.55
C GLN A 161 -2.42 -2.85 -26.95
N MET A 162 -2.29 -3.86 -27.81
CA MET A 162 -2.12 -5.24 -27.35
C MET A 162 -0.83 -5.40 -26.53
N GLN A 163 0.25 -4.75 -26.93
CA GLN A 163 1.50 -4.82 -26.15
C GLN A 163 1.44 -4.14 -24.80
N GLY A 164 0.68 -3.04 -24.70
CA GLY A 164 0.42 -2.40 -23.42
C GLY A 164 -0.34 -3.34 -22.49
N LYS A 165 -1.32 -4.09 -23.01
CA LYS A 165 -2.00 -5.16 -22.26
C LYS A 165 -1.05 -6.28 -21.83
N LEU A 166 -0.16 -6.75 -22.72
CA LEU A 166 0.82 -7.79 -22.40
C LEU A 166 1.78 -7.37 -21.28
N TYR A 167 2.29 -6.13 -21.35
CA TYR A 167 3.12 -5.59 -20.28
C TYR A 167 2.32 -5.39 -18.99
N GLY A 168 1.13 -4.80 -19.05
CA GLY A 168 0.25 -4.64 -17.89
C GLY A 168 -0.05 -5.97 -17.19
N ALA A 169 -0.26 -7.06 -17.96
CA ALA A 169 -0.48 -8.39 -17.41
C ALA A 169 0.72 -8.92 -16.62
N THR A 170 1.96 -8.54 -16.99
CA THR A 170 3.12 -8.88 -16.16
C THR A 170 3.10 -8.16 -14.82
N GLN A 171 2.64 -6.90 -14.78
CA GLN A 171 2.52 -6.15 -13.53
C GLN A 171 1.44 -6.72 -12.61
N VAL A 172 0.29 -7.18 -13.16
CA VAL A 172 -0.73 -7.88 -12.36
C VAL A 172 -0.14 -9.07 -11.62
N MET A 173 0.65 -9.90 -12.29
CA MET A 173 1.33 -11.03 -11.64
C MET A 173 2.44 -10.59 -10.67
N ASP A 174 3.19 -9.53 -11.00
CA ASP A 174 4.24 -9.01 -10.12
C ASP A 174 3.66 -8.52 -8.79
N GLU A 175 2.62 -7.67 -8.82
CA GLU A 175 2.02 -7.13 -7.60
C GLU A 175 1.28 -8.20 -6.78
N ALA A 176 0.69 -9.20 -7.43
CA ALA A 176 0.11 -10.35 -6.72
C ALA A 176 1.17 -11.10 -5.89
N ARG A 177 2.38 -11.31 -6.45
CA ARG A 177 3.48 -11.93 -5.71
C ARG A 177 4.07 -11.02 -4.64
N HIS A 178 4.13 -9.72 -4.87
CA HIS A 178 4.57 -8.78 -3.84
C HIS A 178 3.64 -8.83 -2.63
N VAL A 179 2.31 -8.84 -2.85
CA VAL A 179 1.31 -9.04 -1.78
C VAL A 179 1.56 -10.34 -1.02
N GLU A 180 1.74 -11.46 -1.75
CA GLU A 180 2.04 -12.76 -1.14
C GLU A 180 3.29 -12.72 -0.25
N VAL A 181 4.40 -12.17 -0.76
CA VAL A 181 5.68 -12.14 -0.06
C VAL A 181 5.66 -11.20 1.13
N PHE A 182 5.12 -9.99 1.00
CA PHE A 182 5.05 -9.07 2.12
C PHE A 182 4.15 -9.60 3.22
N TYR A 183 2.98 -10.15 2.88
CA TYR A 183 2.08 -10.75 3.87
C TYR A 183 2.76 -11.92 4.61
N ARG A 184 3.38 -12.84 3.86
CA ARG A 184 4.09 -13.98 4.44
C ARG A 184 5.26 -13.53 5.32
N TYR A 185 6.05 -12.56 4.90
CA TYR A 185 7.19 -12.05 5.67
C TYR A 185 6.74 -11.36 6.97
N LEU A 186 5.69 -10.54 6.91
CA LEU A 186 5.11 -9.89 8.09
C LEU A 186 4.60 -10.91 9.11
N ASN A 187 4.01 -12.01 8.65
CA ASN A 187 3.46 -13.05 9.51
C ASN A 187 4.53 -14.04 10.03
N GLU A 188 5.38 -14.58 9.17
CA GLU A 188 6.34 -15.64 9.52
C GLU A 188 7.66 -15.12 10.09
N LYS A 189 8.09 -13.90 9.72
CA LYS A 189 9.41 -13.35 10.09
C LYS A 189 9.32 -12.22 11.09
N LEU A 190 8.33 -11.34 10.96
CA LEU A 190 8.17 -10.22 11.88
C LEU A 190 7.11 -10.48 12.95
N ASP A 191 6.22 -11.47 12.78
CA ASP A 191 5.08 -11.74 13.66
C ASP A 191 4.31 -10.45 14.04
N LYS A 192 4.19 -9.55 13.05
CA LYS A 192 3.63 -8.21 13.26
C LYS A 192 3.16 -7.61 11.95
N LEU A 193 1.86 -7.37 11.87
CA LEU A 193 1.20 -6.68 10.76
C LEU A 193 0.46 -5.46 11.31
N TYR A 194 0.63 -4.31 10.66
CA TYR A 194 -0.19 -3.13 10.90
C TYR A 194 -1.31 -3.13 9.86
N THR A 195 -2.55 -3.26 10.32
CA THR A 195 -3.73 -3.14 9.46
C THR A 195 -3.86 -1.71 8.93
N VAL A 196 -4.58 -1.54 7.83
CA VAL A 196 -4.93 -0.20 7.32
C VAL A 196 -5.62 0.57 8.44
N ASP A 197 -5.11 1.78 8.70
CA ASP A 197 -5.64 2.68 9.74
C ASP A 197 -6.94 3.31 9.25
N ASP A 198 -7.87 3.59 10.17
CA ASP A 198 -9.15 4.22 9.83
C ASP A 198 -9.00 5.61 9.21
N ASN A 199 -7.89 6.29 9.48
CA ASN A 199 -7.54 7.57 8.89
C ASN A 199 -7.24 7.50 7.38
N LEU A 200 -7.28 6.31 6.75
CA LEU A 200 -7.17 6.13 5.29
C LEU A 200 -8.53 5.95 4.60
N PHE A 201 -9.62 5.74 5.35
CA PHE A 201 -11.00 5.70 4.80
C PHE A 201 -11.69 7.08 4.86
N THR A 202 -10.92 8.13 5.18
CA THR A 202 -11.36 9.53 5.32
C THR A 202 -11.02 10.38 4.12
#